data_AF-A0A257UTE9-F1
#
_entry.id   AF-A0A257UTE9-F1
#
_cell.length_a   1.000
_cell.length_b   1.000
_cell.length_c   1.000
_cell.angle_alpha   90.00
_cell.angle_beta   90.00
_cell.angle_gamma   90.00
#
_symmetry.space_group_name_H-M   'P 1'
#
loop_
_entity.id
_entity.type
_entity.pdbx_description
1 polymer ?
#
loop_
_entity_poly.entity_id
_entity_poly.type
_entity_poly.pdbx_seq_one_letter_code
_entity_poly.pdbx_strand_id
1 'polypeptide(L)'
;MSIDAIANFTASDLKQSGPILDAATQGVVRIKRRGEAFLLLRETQFETMIAEAADPRPKTLADLLVDYDPNDVKQRLTTWINEQPSGRETL
;
A
#
# COMPACT_ATOMS: atom_id res chain seq x y z
N MET A 1 -2.53 -9.75 9.24
CA MET A 1 -1.84 -8.95 8.21
C MET A 1 -2.91 -8.45 7.25
N SER A 2 -3.31 -7.19 7.34
CA SER A 2 -4.26 -6.60 6.38
C SER A 2 -3.47 -6.17 5.16
N ILE A 3 -3.85 -6.61 3.97
CA ILE A 3 -3.23 -6.17 2.71
C ILE A 3 -4.04 -4.98 2.21
N ASP A 4 -3.47 -3.79 2.36
CA ASP A 4 -4.05 -2.56 1.85
C ASP A 4 -3.85 -2.48 0.34
N ALA A 5 -4.96 -2.60 -0.38
CA ALA A 5 -4.96 -2.48 -1.83
C ALA A 5 -5.06 -1.01 -2.21
N ILE A 6 -4.13 -0.54 -3.04
CA ILE A 6 -4.10 0.84 -3.53
C ILE A 6 -5.20 1.12 -4.55
N ALA A 7 -5.75 0.07 -5.16
CA ALA A 7 -6.85 0.15 -6.12
C ALA A 7 -7.73 -1.10 -6.07
N ASN A 8 -9.01 -0.91 -6.40
CA ASN A 8 -9.99 -1.98 -6.49
C ASN A 8 -10.59 -2.01 -7.89
N PHE A 9 -10.53 -3.17 -8.55
CA PHE A 9 -11.11 -3.42 -9.87
C PHE A 9 -12.08 -4.58 -9.82
N THR A 10 -12.88 -4.70 -10.87
CA THR A 10 -13.78 -5.83 -11.12
C THR A 10 -13.22 -6.72 -12.22
N ALA A 11 -13.74 -7.94 -12.32
CA ALA A 11 -13.38 -8.83 -13.44
C ALA A 11 -13.71 -8.25 -14.83
N SER A 12 -14.63 -7.30 -14.92
CA SER A 12 -14.94 -6.62 -16.18
C SER A 12 -13.80 -5.70 -16.63
N ASP A 13 -13.07 -5.11 -15.68
CA ASP A 13 -11.97 -4.19 -15.95
C ASP A 13 -10.74 -4.92 -16.51
N LEU A 14 -10.61 -6.23 -16.25
CA LEU A 14 -9.55 -7.07 -16.81
C LEU A 14 -9.55 -7.12 -18.35
N LYS A 15 -10.66 -6.74 -19.00
CA LYS A 15 -10.72 -6.62 -20.46
C LYS A 15 -9.81 -5.51 -20.99
N GLN A 16 -9.51 -4.50 -20.16
CA GLN A 16 -8.53 -3.46 -20.42
C GLN A 16 -7.47 -3.51 -19.31
N SER A 17 -6.49 -4.41 -19.48
CA SER A 17 -5.50 -4.70 -18.44
C SER A 17 -4.49 -3.57 -18.20
N GLY A 18 -4.31 -2.64 -19.13
CA GLY A 18 -3.31 -1.56 -19.02
C GLY A 18 -3.39 -0.79 -17.69
N PRO A 19 -4.53 -0.14 -17.37
CA PRO A 19 -4.70 0.59 -16.10
C PRO A 19 -4.50 -0.25 -14.84
N ILE A 20 -4.81 -1.55 -14.90
CA ILE A 20 -4.63 -2.48 -13.79
C ILE A 20 -3.15 -2.77 -13.56
N LEU A 21 -2.39 -2.96 -14.65
CA LEU A 21 -0.94 -3.17 -14.61
C LEU A 21 -0.21 -1.91 -14.17
N ASP A 22 -0.62 -0.75 -14.66
CA ASP A 22 -0.08 0.55 -14.24
C ASP A 22 -0.28 0.76 -12.75
N ALA A 23 -1.50 0.50 -12.24
CA ALA A 23 -1.77 0.54 -10.81
C ALA A 23 -0.88 -0.48 -10.05
N ALA A 24 -0.72 -1.70 -10.56
CA ALA A 24 0.12 -2.72 -9.92
C ALA A 24 1.61 -2.32 -9.83
N THR A 25 2.09 -1.37 -10.64
CA THR A 25 3.44 -0.81 -10.47
C THR A 25 3.59 0.06 -9.21
N GLN A 26 2.48 0.59 -8.69
CA GLN A 26 2.46 1.46 -7.52
C GLN A 26 2.19 0.69 -6.22
N GLY A 27 1.61 -0.51 -6.29
CA GLY A 27 1.27 -1.30 -5.10
C GLY A 27 0.27 -2.42 -5.37
N VAL A 28 -0.29 -2.98 -4.30
CA VAL A 28 -1.19 -4.14 -4.38
C VAL A 28 -2.53 -3.74 -4.99
N VAL A 29 -3.00 -4.50 -5.97
CA VAL A 29 -4.30 -4.28 -6.61
C VAL A 29 -5.26 -5.40 -6.24
N ARG A 30 -6.48 -5.06 -5.82
CA ARG A 30 -7.54 -6.03 -5.53
C ARG A 30 -8.50 -6.12 -6.71
N ILE A 31 -8.82 -7.33 -7.14
CA ILE A 31 -9.77 -7.60 -8.21
C ILE A 31 -10.93 -8.43 -7.65
N LYS A 32 -12.17 -7.95 -7.76
CA LYS A 32 -13.37 -8.67 -7.30
C LYS A 32 -14.09 -9.37 -8.45
N ARG A 33 -14.51 -10.62 -8.21
CA ARG A 33 -15.35 -11.39 -9.14
C ARG A 33 -16.29 -12.31 -8.38
N ARG A 34 -17.60 -12.18 -8.62
CA ARG A 34 -18.62 -13.11 -8.07
C ARG A 34 -18.51 -13.33 -6.55
N GLY A 35 -18.17 -12.28 -5.80
CA GLY A 35 -18.00 -12.35 -4.34
C GLY A 35 -16.60 -12.75 -3.88
N GLU A 36 -15.73 -13.22 -4.78
CA GLU A 36 -14.33 -13.53 -4.48
C GLU A 36 -13.42 -12.32 -4.73
N ALA A 37 -12.32 -12.26 -4.00
CA ALA A 37 -11.28 -11.25 -4.12
C ALA A 37 -9.95 -11.90 -4.49
N PHE A 38 -9.35 -11.40 -5.57
CA PHE A 38 -8.03 -11.75 -6.05
C PHE A 38 -7.09 -10.58 -5.77
N LEU A 39 -5.82 -10.86 -5.53
CA LEU A 39 -4.77 -9.87 -5.35
C LEU A 39 -3.77 -10.00 -6.49
N LEU A 40 -3.44 -8.86 -7.11
CA LEU A 40 -2.34 -8.74 -8.05
C LEU A 40 -1.20 -8.03 -7.32
N LEU A 41 -0.06 -8.69 -7.29
CA LEU A 41 1.16 -8.29 -6.60
C LEU A 41 2.33 -8.36 -7.59
N ARG A 42 3.33 -7.50 -7.40
CA ARG A 42 4.61 -7.68 -8.06
C ARG A 42 5.36 -8.85 -7.44
N GLU A 43 6.10 -9.58 -8.26
CA GLU A 43 6.93 -10.71 -7.83
C GLU A 43 7.87 -10.31 -6.68
N THR A 44 8.65 -9.24 -6.86
CA THR A 44 9.57 -8.72 -5.84
C THR A 44 8.88 -8.35 -4.52
N GLN A 45 7.66 -7.82 -4.59
CA GLN A 45 6.88 -7.48 -3.40
C GLN A 45 6.39 -8.74 -2.68
N PHE A 46 5.97 -9.76 -3.42
CA PHE A 46 5.60 -11.05 -2.85
C PHE A 46 6.81 -11.75 -2.19
N GLU A 47 7.96 -11.77 -2.86
CA GLU A 47 9.21 -12.30 -2.30
C GLU A 47 9.58 -11.60 -1.00
N THR A 48 9.47 -10.28 -0.96
CA THR A 48 9.74 -9.49 0.25
C THR A 48 8.77 -9.85 1.38
N MET A 49 7.47 -9.96 1.09
CA MET A 49 6.47 -10.35 2.09
C MET A 49 6.74 -11.75 2.66
N ILE A 50 7.14 -12.70 1.81
CA ILE A 50 7.48 -14.06 2.25
C ILE A 50 8.78 -14.05 3.07
N ALA A 51 9.79 -13.29 2.65
CA ALA A 51 11.03 -13.14 3.40
C ALA A 51 10.79 -12.53 4.80
N GLU A 52 9.98 -11.47 4.88
CA GLU A 52 9.58 -10.86 6.15
C GLU A 52 8.78 -11.81 7.04
N ALA A 53 7.85 -12.59 6.45
CA ALA A 53 7.05 -13.55 7.21
C ALA A 53 7.87 -14.76 7.69
N ALA A 54 8.95 -15.09 6.97
CA ALA A 54 9.85 -16.17 7.30
C ALA A 54 10.92 -15.78 8.33
N ASP A 55 11.14 -14.47 8.58
CA ASP A 55 12.11 -14.01 9.57
C ASP A 55 11.57 -14.25 10.99
N PRO A 56 12.15 -15.18 11.78
CA PRO A 56 11.71 -15.45 13.13
C PRO A 56 12.18 -14.38 14.14
N ARG A 57 12.96 -13.38 13.69
CA ARG A 57 13.50 -12.35 14.57
C ARG A 57 12.45 -11.26 14.81
N PRO A 58 12.22 -10.85 16.06
CA PRO A 58 11.46 -9.63 16.32
C PRO A 58 12.17 -8.46 15.64
N LYS A 59 11.42 -7.66 14.85
CA LYS A 59 11.94 -6.45 14.20
C LYS A 59 12.62 -5.57 15.25
N THR A 60 13.86 -5.18 14.99
CA THR A 60 14.64 -4.32 15.89
C THR A 60 14.22 -2.86 15.72
N LEU A 61 14.64 -1.99 16.65
CA LEU A 61 14.42 -0.55 16.52
C LEU A 61 15.03 0.02 15.22
N ALA A 62 16.16 -0.55 14.76
CA ALA A 62 16.79 -0.15 13.52
C ALA A 62 15.93 -0.53 12.30
N ASP A 63 15.29 -1.70 12.32
CA ASP A 63 14.41 -2.16 11.23
C ASP A 63 13.14 -1.31 11.11
N LEU A 64 12.64 -0.80 12.24
CA LEU A 64 11.51 0.13 12.26
C LEU A 64 11.85 1.52 11.71
N LEU A 65 13.14 1.88 11.69
CA LEU A 65 13.63 3.18 11.26
C LEU A 65 14.13 3.16 9.80
N VAL A 66 14.11 2.02 9.11
CA VAL A 66 14.58 1.88 7.72
C VAL A 66 13.88 2.85 6.76
N ASP A 67 12.58 3.05 6.93
CA ASP A 67 11.78 3.99 6.13
C ASP A 67 11.44 5.28 6.88
N TYR A 68 12.05 5.50 8.05
CA TYR A 68 11.84 6.72 8.82
C TYR A 68 12.71 7.86 8.26
N ASP A 69 12.10 8.73 7.45
CA ASP A 69 12.72 10.00 7.05
C ASP A 69 12.22 11.14 7.97
N PRO A 70 13.09 11.70 8.84
CA PRO A 70 12.71 12.83 9.68
C PRO A 70 12.32 14.08 8.87
N ASN A 71 12.75 14.20 7.61
CA ASN A 71 12.36 15.30 6.74
C ASN A 71 10.95 15.12 6.16
N ASP A 72 10.55 13.90 5.75
CA ASP A 72 9.16 13.61 5.35
C ASP A 72 8.19 13.87 6.51
N VAL A 73 8.56 13.45 7.73
CA VAL A 73 7.77 13.73 8.94
C VAL A 73 7.63 15.23 9.19
N LYS A 74 8.73 15.99 9.11
CA LYS A 74 8.68 17.46 9.25
C LYS A 74 7.83 18.11 8.18
N GLN A 75 7.93 17.65 6.93
CA GLN A 75 7.16 18.19 5.82
C GLN A 75 5.67 17.94 6.01
N ARG A 76 5.27 16.70 6.36
CA ARG A 76 3.87 16.35 6.65
C ARG A 76 3.31 17.12 7.84
N LEU A 77 4.09 17.29 8.91
CA LEU A 77 3.70 18.12 10.06
C LEU A 77 3.53 19.58 9.67
N THR A 78 4.44 20.11 8.84
CA THR A 78 4.35 21.49 8.35
C THR A 78 3.11 21.67 7.49
N THR A 79 2.79 20.72 6.61
CA THR A 79 1.55 20.72 5.83
C THR A 79 0.33 20.67 6.74
N TRP A 80 0.30 19.75 7.71
CA TRP A 80 -0.81 19.62 8.65
C TRP A 80 -1.05 20.86 9.50
N ILE A 81 0.01 21.53 9.97
CA ILE A 81 -0.09 22.79 10.74
C ILE A 81 -0.62 23.94 9.86
N ASN A 82 -0.26 23.96 8.58
CA ASN A 82 -0.61 25.04 7.66
C ASN A 82 -1.93 24.80 6.90
N GLU A 83 -2.45 23.58 6.93
CA GLU A 83 -3.78 23.26 6.41
C GLU A 83 -4.84 23.82 7.35
N GLN A 84 -5.72 24.67 6.81
CA GLN A 84 -6.92 25.10 7.53
C GLN A 84 -7.92 23.96 7.58
N PRO A 85 -8.58 23.71 8.74
CA PRO A 85 -9.54 22.63 8.88
C PRO A 85 -10.63 22.77 7.82
N SER A 86 -10.70 21.77 6.96
CA SER A 86 -11.55 21.78 5.76
C SER A 86 -12.97 21.30 6.04
N GLY A 87 -13.22 20.81 7.26
CA GLY A 87 -14.48 20.19 7.68
C GLY A 87 -14.77 18.84 7.01
N ARG A 88 -13.81 18.28 6.25
CA ARG A 88 -13.89 16.97 5.59
C ARG A 88 -12.98 15.91 6.21
N GLU A 89 -12.27 16.26 7.28
CA GLU A 89 -11.41 15.34 8.01
C GLU A 89 -12.30 14.28 8.69
N THR A 90 -12.19 13.04 8.23
CA THR A 90 -12.89 11.89 8.82
C THR A 90 -11.98 11.32 9.90
N LEU A 91 -12.43 11.32 11.15
CA LEU A 91 -11.76 10.69 12.30
C LEU A 91 -11.64 9.17 12.11
#